data_AF-A0A8J8TEE0-F1
#
_entry.id   AF-A0A8J8TEE0-F1
#
_cell.length_a   1.000
_cell.length_b   1.000
_cell.length_c   1.000
_cell.angle_alpha   90.00
_cell.angle_beta   90.00
_cell.angle_gamma   90.00
#
_symmetry.space_group_name_H-M   'P 1'
#
loop_
_entity.id
_entity.type
_entity.pdbx_description
1 polymer ?
#
loop_
_entity_poly.entity_id
_entity_poly.type
_entity_poly.pdbx_seq_one_letter_code
_entity_poly.pdbx_strand_id
1 'polypeptide(L)'
;MQTIEIDKTLNVGFGNKRPVMTSDAKVVGKVYGAEVDTEQWMVSSILTDFDSSILSDADVKHPRVRKTRVSIPVDKIEKVSDVIQLSVDLNTLLSAIEED
;
A
#
# COMPACT_ATOMS: atom_id res chain seq x y z
N MET A 1 36.06 7.69 14.74
CA MET A 1 35.01 6.65 14.77
C MET A 1 33.81 7.26 14.05
N GLN A 2 33.49 6.81 12.84
CA GLN A 2 32.29 7.27 12.13
C GLN A 2 31.10 6.44 12.62
N THR A 3 30.04 7.11 13.07
CA THR A 3 28.76 6.46 13.35
C THR A 3 28.08 6.21 12.00
N ILE A 4 27.82 4.94 11.68
CA ILE A 4 27.03 4.57 10.51
C ILE A 4 25.57 4.61 10.95
N GLU A 5 24.76 5.47 10.33
CA GLU A 5 23.30 5.43 10.50
C GLU A 5 22.75 4.19 9.81
N ILE A 6 21.94 3.41 10.53
CA ILE A 6 21.30 2.20 10.02
C ILE A 6 19.87 2.57 9.66
N ASP A 7 19.54 2.53 8.36
CA ASP A 7 18.17 2.68 7.90
C ASP A 7 17.34 1.47 8.32
N LYS A 8 16.18 1.72 8.93
CA LYS A 8 15.23 0.67 9.37
C LYS A 8 14.41 0.07 8.24
N THR A 9 14.31 0.80 7.13
CA THR A 9 13.48 0.43 5.99
C THR A 9 14.24 0.61 4.69
N LEU A 10 14.14 -0.37 3.80
CA LEU A 10 14.64 -0.31 2.43
C LEU A 10 13.48 -0.38 1.44
N ASN A 11 13.44 0.56 0.50
CA ASN A 11 12.43 0.57 -0.57
C ASN A 11 12.94 -0.17 -1.81
N VAL A 12 12.17 -1.16 -2.25
CA VAL A 12 12.47 -1.98 -3.43
C VAL A 12 11.41 -1.73 -4.50
N GLY A 13 11.83 -1.27 -5.68
CA GLY A 13 10.91 -1.02 -6.81
C GLY A 13 10.58 -2.27 -7.62
N PHE A 14 9.36 -2.34 -8.16
CA PHE A 14 8.92 -3.41 -9.06
C PHE A 14 8.92 -2.95 -10.52
N GLY A 15 9.52 -3.76 -11.40
CA GLY A 15 9.47 -3.50 -12.85
C GLY A 15 8.09 -3.76 -13.47
N ASN A 16 7.32 -4.69 -12.90
CA ASN A 16 5.96 -5.00 -13.33
C ASN A 16 4.95 -4.51 -12.28
N LYS A 17 4.12 -3.54 -12.67
CA LYS A 17 3.05 -3.01 -11.80
C LYS A 17 1.81 -3.90 -11.86
N ARG A 18 1.44 -4.53 -10.75
CA ARG A 18 0.21 -5.33 -10.64
C ARG A 18 -0.92 -4.48 -10.06
N PRO A 19 -2.18 -4.65 -10.49
CA PRO A 19 -3.32 -4.02 -9.85
C PRO A 19 -3.47 -4.49 -8.41
N VAL A 20 -3.93 -3.60 -7.54
CA VAL A 20 -4.31 -3.90 -6.16
C VAL A 20 -5.83 -3.80 -6.07
N MET A 21 -6.47 -4.82 -5.51
CA MET A 21 -7.92 -4.96 -5.44
C MET A 21 -8.36 -5.26 -4.00
N THR A 22 -9.42 -4.61 -3.55
CA THR A 22 -10.03 -4.86 -2.23
C THR A 22 -10.90 -6.11 -2.23
N SER A 23 -11.31 -6.58 -1.04
CA SER A 23 -12.19 -7.74 -0.91
C SER A 23 -13.59 -7.53 -1.50
N ASP A 24 -14.04 -6.27 -1.62
CA ASP A 24 -15.26 -5.87 -2.36
C ASP A 24 -15.03 -5.66 -3.87
N ALA A 25 -13.94 -6.23 -4.41
CA ALA A 25 -13.59 -6.27 -5.82
C ALA A 25 -13.36 -4.90 -6.49
N LYS A 26 -12.95 -3.88 -5.72
CA LYS A 26 -12.58 -2.57 -6.27
C LYS A 26 -11.08 -2.51 -6.48
N VAL A 27 -10.66 -2.18 -7.70
CA VAL A 27 -9.25 -1.91 -8.01
C VAL A 27 -8.92 -0.51 -7.51
N VAL A 28 -7.96 -0.41 -6.59
CA VAL A 28 -7.58 0.86 -5.94
C VAL A 28 -6.40 1.54 -6.61
N GLY A 29 -5.60 0.79 -7.37
CA GLY A 29 -4.41 1.30 -8.02
C GLY A 29 -3.44 0.19 -8.37
N LYS A 30 -2.15 0.52 -8.38
CA LYS A 30 -1.09 -0.42 -8.78
C LYS A 30 0.08 -0.42 -7.82
N VAL A 31 0.60 -1.60 -7.51
CA VAL A 31 1.83 -1.75 -6.74
C VAL A 31 3.02 -1.29 -7.58
N TYR A 32 3.91 -0.49 -7.00
CA TYR A 32 5.16 -0.04 -7.62
C TYR A 32 6.41 -0.48 -6.87
N GLY A 33 6.26 -1.04 -5.66
CA GLY A 33 7.38 -1.53 -4.88
C GLY A 33 6.95 -2.14 -3.55
N ALA A 34 7.92 -2.31 -2.66
CA ALA A 34 7.73 -2.80 -1.31
C ALA A 34 8.71 -2.14 -0.34
N GLU A 35 8.30 -2.09 0.92
CA GLU A 35 9.14 -1.75 2.07
C GLU A 35 9.69 -3.04 2.69
N VAL A 36 10.99 -3.08 2.93
CA VAL A 36 11.69 -4.17 3.61
C VAL A 36 12.14 -3.66 4.97
N ASP A 37 11.73 -4.35 6.03
CA ASP A 37 12.29 -4.19 7.36
C ASP A 37 13.73 -4.72 7.35
N THR A 38 14.70 -3.85 7.65
CA THR A 38 16.12 -4.17 7.52
C THR A 38 16.67 -4.93 8.74
N GLU A 39 15.95 -4.94 9.87
CA GLU A 39 16.33 -5.67 11.07
C GLU A 39 15.95 -7.15 10.93
N GLN A 40 14.75 -7.42 10.40
CA GLN A 40 14.22 -8.77 10.21
C GLN A 40 14.47 -9.34 8.80
N TRP A 41 14.84 -8.47 7.86
CA TRP A 41 15.03 -8.80 6.45
C TRP A 41 13.79 -9.41 5.79
N MET A 42 12.62 -8.83 6.09
CA MET A 42 11.31 -9.26 5.59
C MET A 42 10.56 -8.10 4.94
N VAL A 43 9.72 -8.40 3.95
CA VAL A 43 8.81 -7.41 3.36
C VAL A 43 7.75 -7.05 4.40
N SER A 44 7.69 -5.79 4.80
CA SER A 44 6.72 -5.28 5.78
C SER A 44 5.46 -4.73 5.11
N SER A 45 5.61 -4.07 3.97
CA SER A 45 4.51 -3.45 3.24
C SER A 45 4.74 -3.46 1.73
N ILE A 46 3.65 -3.35 0.97
CA ILE A 46 3.69 -3.02 -0.46
C ILE A 46 3.43 -1.53 -0.66
N LEU A 47 4.10 -0.94 -1.65
CA LEU A 47 3.94 0.46 -2.02
C LEU A 47 3.02 0.58 -3.22
N THR A 48 1.91 1.30 -3.06
CA THR A 48 0.83 1.36 -4.04
C THR A 48 0.57 2.80 -4.48
N ASP A 49 0.54 3.01 -5.80
CA ASP A 49 0.03 4.24 -6.42
C ASP A 49 -1.49 4.07 -6.60
N PHE A 50 -2.29 4.87 -5.88
CA PHE A 50 -3.75 4.86 -5.96
C PHE A 50 -4.25 5.61 -7.20
N ASP A 51 -5.30 5.08 -7.83
CA ASP A 51 -5.97 5.74 -8.94
C ASP A 51 -6.80 6.93 -8.44
N SER A 52 -6.67 8.08 -9.12
CA SER A 52 -7.31 9.33 -8.71
C SER A 52 -8.85 9.26 -8.71
N SER A 53 -9.45 8.40 -9.53
CA SER A 53 -10.91 8.19 -9.54
C SER A 53 -11.41 7.59 -8.23
N ILE A 54 -10.66 6.63 -7.67
CA ILE A 54 -11.00 6.00 -6.38
C ILE A 54 -10.90 7.00 -5.24
N LEU A 55 -9.87 7.87 -5.29
CA LEU A 55 -9.69 8.94 -4.31
C LEU A 55 -10.77 10.02 -4.43
N SER A 56 -11.22 10.34 -5.64
CA SER A 56 -12.27 11.35 -5.85
C SER A 56 -13.62 10.91 -5.30
N ASP A 57 -14.00 9.64 -5.53
CA ASP A 57 -15.21 9.06 -4.95
C ASP A 57 -15.11 8.90 -3.43
N ALA A 58 -13.90 8.64 -2.94
CA ALA A 58 -13.59 8.54 -1.52
C ALA A 58 -13.64 9.89 -0.80
N ASP A 59 -13.16 10.99 -1.40
CA ASP A 59 -13.03 12.32 -0.76
C ASP A 59 -14.36 12.82 -0.17
N VAL A 60 -15.49 12.45 -0.79
CA VAL A 60 -16.83 12.76 -0.28
C VAL A 60 -17.13 12.08 1.08
N LYS A 61 -16.60 10.87 1.30
CA LYS A 61 -16.81 10.08 2.52
C LYS A 61 -15.62 10.14 3.49
N HIS A 62 -14.43 10.33 2.94
CA HIS A 62 -13.11 10.29 3.58
C HIS A 62 -12.32 11.55 3.19
N PRO A 63 -12.75 12.74 3.65
CA PRO A 63 -12.24 14.04 3.19
C PRO A 63 -10.78 14.30 3.59
N ARG A 64 -10.16 13.40 4.36
CA ARG A 64 -8.75 13.50 4.77
C ARG A 64 -7.82 12.66 3.91
N VAL A 65 -8.32 11.71 3.10
CA VAL A 65 -7.48 10.89 2.21
C VAL A 65 -7.07 11.71 0.98
N ARG A 66 -5.86 12.27 1.04
CA ARG A 66 -5.26 13.02 -0.09
C ARG A 66 -4.04 12.34 -0.70
N LYS A 67 -3.58 11.23 -0.12
CA LYS A 67 -2.33 10.56 -0.50
C LYS A 67 -2.60 9.65 -1.71
N THR A 68 -1.88 9.91 -2.81
CA THR A 68 -1.86 9.02 -3.98
C THR A 68 -0.89 7.86 -3.82
N ARG A 69 0.03 7.92 -2.86
CA ARG A 69 0.97 6.85 -2.53
C ARG A 69 0.68 6.34 -1.14
N VAL A 70 0.42 5.04 -1.06
CA VAL A 70 0.01 4.37 0.17
C VAL A 70 0.90 3.17 0.39
N SER A 71 1.46 3.06 1.59
CA SER A 71 2.10 1.84 2.07
C SER A 71 1.01 0.95 2.68
N ILE A 72 0.87 -0.27 2.17
CA ILE A 72 -0.12 -1.24 2.63
C ILE A 72 0.63 -2.39 3.32
N PRO A 73 0.42 -2.61 4.62
CA PRO A 73 1.04 -3.71 5.35
C PRO A 73 0.71 -5.08 4.75
N VAL A 74 1.68 -6.01 4.77
CA VAL A 74 1.51 -7.34 4.17
C VAL A 74 0.44 -8.20 4.87
N ASP A 75 0.08 -7.87 6.12
CA ASP A 75 -0.99 -8.56 6.86
C ASP A 75 -2.40 -8.28 6.30
N LYS A 76 -2.55 -7.21 5.50
CA LYS A 76 -3.78 -6.89 4.77
C LYS A 76 -3.87 -7.60 3.43
N ILE A 77 -2.85 -8.36 3.02
CA ILE A 77 -2.84 -9.08 1.75
C ILE A 77 -3.48 -10.46 1.96
N GLU A 78 -4.55 -10.75 1.21
CA GLU A 78 -5.21 -12.04 1.21
C GLU A 78 -4.58 -12.99 0.18
N LYS A 79 -4.34 -12.50 -1.04
CA LYS A 79 -3.85 -13.32 -2.16
C LYS A 79 -2.99 -12.51 -3.13
N VAL A 80 -1.98 -13.17 -3.69
CA VAL A 80 -1.13 -12.61 -4.75
C VAL A 80 -1.23 -13.48 -6.01
N SER A 81 -1.67 -12.87 -7.11
CA SER A 81 -1.81 -13.46 -8.44
C SER A 81 -1.40 -12.41 -9.50
N ASP A 82 -2.01 -12.44 -10.68
CA ASP A 82 -2.10 -11.31 -11.62
C ASP A 82 -2.58 -10.01 -10.98
N VAL A 83 -3.40 -10.10 -9.93
CA VAL A 83 -3.81 -9.02 -9.02
C VAL A 83 -3.30 -9.29 -7.59
N ILE A 84 -3.06 -8.23 -6.83
CA ILE A 84 -2.88 -8.32 -5.37
C ILE A 84 -4.24 -8.05 -4.72
N GLN A 85 -4.81 -9.06 -4.09
CA GLN A 85 -6.09 -8.95 -3.39
C GLN A 85 -5.85 -8.68 -1.91
N LEU A 86 -6.51 -7.65 -1.39
CA LEU A 86 -6.53 -7.29 0.03
C LEU A 86 -7.66 -8.03 0.75
N SER A 87 -7.47 -8.32 2.03
CA SER A 87 -8.46 -8.93 2.91
C SER A 87 -9.53 -7.94 3.40
N VAL A 88 -9.36 -6.64 3.13
CA VAL A 88 -10.25 -5.56 3.57
C VAL A 88 -11.00 -4.94 2.39
N ASP A 89 -12.21 -4.42 2.67
CA ASP A 89 -12.97 -3.64 1.70
C ASP A 89 -12.41 -2.22 1.54
N LEU A 90 -12.87 -1.51 0.51
CA LEU A 90 -12.38 -0.15 0.22
C LEU A 90 -12.59 0.84 1.38
N ASN A 91 -13.74 0.82 2.05
CA ASN A 91 -14.02 1.81 3.10
C ASN A 91 -13.09 1.58 4.30
N THR A 92 -12.89 0.33 4.68
CA THR A 92 -11.99 -0.07 5.77
C THR A 92 -10.54 0.31 5.45
N LEU A 93 -10.11 0.09 4.20
CA LEU A 93 -8.79 0.51 3.73
C LEU A 93 -8.61 2.02 3.83
N LEU A 94 -9.59 2.79 3.33
CA LEU A 94 -9.52 4.26 3.34
C LEU A 94 -9.51 4.82 4.77
N SER A 95 -10.34 4.29 5.67
CA SER A 95 -10.30 4.67 7.09
C SER A 95 -8.94 4.43 7.73
N ALA A 96 -8.30 3.30 7.45
CA ALA A 96 -6.96 3.02 7.98
C ALA A 96 -5.92 4.04 7.47
N ILE A 97 -6.02 4.47 6.20
CA ILE A 97 -5.12 5.47 5.60
C ILE A 97 -5.36 6.88 6.16
N GLU A 98 -6.58 7.20 6.61
CA GLU A 98 -6.87 8.49 7.25
C GLU A 98 -6.26 8.63 8.66
N GLU A 99 -6.03 7.50 9.33
CA GLU A 99 -5.49 7.44 10.69
C GLU A 99 -3.96 7.53 10.71
N ASP A 100 -3.29 7.20 9.60
CA ASP A 100 -1.82 7.28 9.36
C ASP A 100 -1.35 8.65 8.79
#